data_AF-A0A523WE48-F1
#
_entry.id   AF-A0A523WE48-F1
#
_cell.length_a   1.000
_cell.length_b   1.000
_cell.length_c   1.000
_cell.angle_alpha   90.00
_cell.angle_beta   90.00
_cell.angle_gamma   90.00
#
_symmetry.space_group_name_H-M   'P 1'
#
loop_
_entity.id
_entity.type
_entity.pdbx_description
1 polymer ?
#
loop_
_entity_poly.entity_id
_entity_poly.type
_entity_poly.pdbx_seq_one_letter_code
_entity_poly.pdbx_strand_id
1 'polypeptide(L)'
;MEWKSLVYCSKCGTKNEEDATHCTKCGVNLEVSREKRFERRAEEWGEQFGKRVEEECFGLPHGGAIAGIIFGIIILVFGFAWLTGVDIWANIGPFMAILVGLLIVAGAIYGVTRRR
;
A
#
# COMPACT_ATOMS: atom_id res chain seq x y z
N MET A 1 -35.46 -23.03 -5.16
CA MET A 1 -34.90 -22.34 -6.34
C MET A 1 -33.42 -22.63 -6.35
N GLU A 2 -33.00 -23.49 -7.27
CA GLU A 2 -31.61 -23.91 -7.41
C GLU A 2 -30.89 -22.89 -8.29
N TRP A 3 -29.92 -22.16 -7.73
CA TRP A 3 -29.15 -21.18 -8.47
C TRP A 3 -28.03 -21.90 -9.20
N LYS A 4 -28.26 -22.30 -10.45
CA LYS A 4 -27.22 -22.84 -11.32
C LYS A 4 -26.37 -21.71 -11.89
N SER A 5 -25.15 -21.61 -11.40
CA SER A 5 -24.07 -20.82 -11.98
C SER A 5 -23.61 -21.45 -13.31
N LEU A 6 -23.26 -20.60 -14.27
CA LEU A 6 -23.00 -21.01 -15.66
C LEU A 6 -21.70 -20.37 -16.13
N VAL A 7 -20.90 -21.12 -16.87
CA VAL A 7 -19.62 -20.68 -17.41
C VAL A 7 -19.62 -20.73 -18.94
N TYR A 8 -18.95 -19.77 -19.57
CA TYR A 8 -18.78 -19.74 -21.02
C TYR A 8 -17.40 -20.26 -21.40
N CYS A 9 -17.36 -21.15 -22.39
CA CYS A 9 -16.12 -21.64 -22.97
C CYS A 9 -15.37 -20.51 -23.69
N SER A 10 -14.14 -20.24 -23.29
CA SER A 10 -13.28 -19.22 -23.92
C SER A 10 -12.86 -19.55 -25.36
N LYS A 11 -12.94 -20.83 -25.76
CA LYS A 11 -12.56 -21.30 -27.11
C LYS A 11 -13.69 -21.19 -28.13
N CYS A 12 -14.93 -21.53 -27.74
CA CYS A 12 -16.04 -21.64 -28.69
C CYS A 12 -17.32 -20.90 -28.26
N GLY A 13 -17.33 -20.25 -27.10
CA GLY A 13 -18.45 -19.45 -26.60
C GLY A 13 -19.64 -20.27 -26.05
N THR A 14 -19.59 -21.60 -26.09
CA THR A 14 -20.68 -22.44 -25.55
C THR A 14 -20.83 -22.26 -24.04
N LYS A 15 -22.09 -22.20 -23.59
CA LYS A 15 -22.49 -22.15 -22.19
C LYS A 15 -22.48 -23.55 -21.58
N ASN A 16 -21.88 -23.71 -20.41
CA ASN A 16 -21.77 -24.96 -19.66
C ASN A 16 -22.16 -24.71 -18.19
N GLU A 17 -22.47 -25.77 -17.45
CA GLU A 17 -22.64 -25.70 -15.99
C GLU A 17 -21.31 -25.31 -15.32
N GLU A 18 -21.34 -24.61 -14.18
CA GLU A 18 -20.12 -24.10 -13.53
C GLU A 18 -19.17 -25.23 -13.08
N ASP A 19 -19.65 -26.42 -12.79
CA ASP A 19 -18.85 -27.59 -12.42
C ASP A 19 -18.38 -28.42 -13.62
N ALA A 20 -18.72 -28.03 -14.86
CA ALA A 20 -18.27 -28.73 -16.05
C ALA A 20 -16.74 -28.64 -16.22
N THR A 21 -16.07 -29.79 -16.23
CA THR A 21 -14.60 -29.87 -16.43
C THR A 21 -14.19 -29.74 -17.89
N HIS A 22 -15.09 -30.09 -18.82
CA HIS A 22 -14.87 -29.99 -20.26
C HIS A 22 -16.05 -29.31 -20.95
N CYS A 23 -15.78 -28.57 -22.02
CA CYS A 23 -16.84 -27.94 -22.81
C CYS A 23 -17.66 -28.99 -23.57
N THR A 24 -18.99 -28.97 -23.40
CA THR A 24 -19.93 -29.89 -24.05
C THR A 24 -19.91 -29.85 -25.58
N LYS A 25 -19.45 -28.74 -26.18
CA LYS A 25 -19.38 -28.59 -27.64
C LYS A 25 -18.01 -28.89 -28.25
N CYS A 26 -16.94 -28.43 -27.64
CA CYS A 26 -15.60 -28.48 -28.26
C CYS A 26 -14.56 -29.30 -27.48
N GLY A 27 -14.94 -29.86 -26.33
CA GLY A 27 -14.09 -30.76 -25.54
C GLY A 27 -12.91 -30.09 -24.82
N VAL A 28 -12.75 -28.76 -24.90
CA VAL A 28 -11.65 -28.08 -24.18
C VAL A 28 -11.84 -28.18 -22.67
N ASN A 29 -10.74 -28.39 -21.94
CA ASN A 29 -10.73 -28.38 -20.48
C ASN A 29 -11.03 -26.96 -19.96
N LEU A 30 -12.08 -26.83 -19.16
CA LEU A 30 -12.59 -25.59 -18.60
C LEU A 30 -11.90 -25.21 -17.27
N GLU A 31 -11.40 -26.17 -16.51
CA GLU A 31 -10.67 -25.91 -15.25
C GLU A 31 -9.35 -25.19 -15.53
N VAL A 32 -8.56 -25.65 -16.49
CA VAL A 32 -7.32 -24.99 -16.93
C VAL A 32 -7.60 -23.56 -17.42
N SER A 33 -8.76 -23.33 -18.04
CA SER A 33 -9.16 -21.99 -18.46
C SER A 33 -9.50 -21.06 -17.28
N ARG A 34 -10.01 -21.62 -16.18
CA ARG A 34 -10.36 -20.91 -14.95
C ARG A 34 -9.11 -20.57 -14.15
N GLU A 35 -8.19 -21.52 -14.01
CA GLU A 35 -6.90 -21.33 -13.35
C GLU A 35 -6.11 -20.21 -14.03
N LYS A 36 -5.94 -20.28 -15.35
CA LYS A 36 -5.26 -19.22 -16.13
C LYS A 36 -5.93 -17.85 -16.00
N ARG A 37 -7.25 -17.80 -15.85
CA ARG A 37 -7.98 -16.55 -15.64
C ARG A 37 -7.74 -15.99 -14.24
N PHE A 38 -7.68 -16.87 -13.24
CA PHE A 38 -7.38 -16.51 -11.86
C PHE A 38 -5.94 -16.06 -11.71
N GLU A 39 -4.98 -16.78 -12.31
CA GLU A 39 -3.57 -16.41 -12.39
C GLU A 39 -3.40 -15.03 -13.00
N ARG A 40 -3.92 -14.79 -14.21
CA ARG A 40 -3.84 -13.46 -14.85
C ARG A 40 -4.45 -12.36 -13.99
N ARG A 41 -5.59 -12.65 -13.33
CA ARG A 41 -6.22 -11.67 -12.43
C ARG A 41 -5.39 -11.44 -11.16
N ALA A 42 -4.75 -12.48 -10.63
CA ALA A 42 -3.87 -12.40 -9.48
C ALA A 42 -2.56 -11.66 -9.82
N GLU A 43 -2.03 -11.85 -11.03
CA GLU A 43 -0.91 -11.10 -11.59
C GLU A 43 -1.28 -9.62 -11.76
N GLU A 44 -2.42 -9.30 -12.39
CA GLU A 44 -2.91 -7.92 -12.52
C GLU A 44 -3.10 -7.25 -11.15
N TRP A 45 -3.66 -7.98 -10.19
CA TRP A 45 -3.86 -7.48 -8.83
C TRP A 45 -2.53 -7.29 -8.10
N GLY A 46 -1.59 -8.23 -8.24
CA GLY A 46 -0.25 -8.19 -7.69
C GLY A 46 0.58 -7.05 -8.27
N GLU A 47 0.47 -6.78 -9.57
CA GLU A 47 1.17 -5.67 -10.23
C GLU A 47 0.61 -4.31 -9.75
N GLN A 48 -0.70 -4.20 -9.60
CA GLN A 48 -1.34 -2.99 -9.07
C GLN A 48 -1.04 -2.77 -7.58
N PHE A 49 -0.95 -3.84 -6.79
CA PHE A 49 -0.58 -3.78 -5.38
C PHE A 49 0.90 -3.44 -5.21
N GLY A 50 1.78 -4.06 -6.01
CA GLY A 50 3.23 -3.82 -6.02
C GLY A 50 3.58 -2.37 -6.35
N LYS A 51 2.97 -1.78 -7.40
CA LYS A 51 3.17 -0.36 -7.74
C LYS A 51 2.75 0.61 -6.61
N ARG A 52 1.76 0.24 -5.80
CA ARG A 52 1.31 1.05 -4.65
C ARG A 52 2.26 0.94 -3.45
N VAL A 53 3.03 -0.14 -3.36
CA VAL A 53 3.96 -0.42 -2.26
C VAL A 53 5.36 0.12 -2.58
N GLU A 54 5.78 0.08 -3.85
CA GLU A 54 7.10 0.57 -4.28
C GLU A 54 7.23 2.11 -4.22
N GLU A 55 6.13 2.86 -4.30
CA GLU A 55 6.17 4.32 -4.11
C GLU A 55 6.33 4.75 -2.63
N GLU A 56 6.46 3.81 -1.69
CA GLU A 56 6.60 4.11 -0.26
C GLU A 56 7.91 3.57 0.31
N CYS A 57 8.96 4.39 0.23
CA CYS A 57 10.18 4.21 1.02
C CYS A 57 9.80 4.29 2.51
N PHE A 58 9.75 3.13 3.19
CA PHE A 58 9.16 2.88 4.53
C PHE A 58 7.63 2.66 4.58
N GLY A 59 7.05 1.98 3.59
CA GLY A 59 5.74 1.30 3.68
C GLY A 59 4.70 1.93 4.62
N LEU A 60 4.22 3.13 4.33
CA LEU A 60 3.10 3.69 5.08
C LEU A 60 2.24 4.68 4.26
N PRO A 61 0.94 4.38 4.10
CA PRO A 61 0.05 5.04 3.16
C PRO A 61 -0.25 6.47 3.58
N HIS A 62 0.23 7.42 2.78
CA HIS A 62 -0.23 8.82 2.61
C HIS A 62 -0.47 9.71 3.88
N GLY A 63 -0.20 9.22 5.10
CA GLY A 63 -0.40 9.91 6.38
C GLY A 63 0.63 9.55 7.46
N GLY A 64 1.49 8.55 7.22
CA GLY A 64 2.48 8.07 8.21
C GLY A 64 3.84 8.76 8.16
N ALA A 65 4.26 9.35 7.04
CA ALA A 65 5.61 9.91 6.90
C ALA A 65 5.83 11.15 7.78
N ILE A 66 4.86 12.08 7.79
CA ILE A 66 4.90 13.26 8.67
C ILE A 66 4.84 12.82 10.14
N ALA A 67 3.97 11.86 10.46
CA ALA A 67 3.87 11.30 11.80
C ALA A 67 5.19 10.62 12.23
N GLY A 68 5.81 9.82 11.37
CA GLY A 68 7.07 9.13 11.63
C GLY A 68 8.23 10.10 11.86
N ILE A 69 8.30 11.18 11.06
CA ILE A 69 9.29 12.25 11.27
C ILE A 69 9.06 12.96 12.61
N ILE A 70 7.82 13.32 12.93
CA ILE A 70 7.47 13.96 14.20
C ILE A 70 7.82 13.05 15.39
N PHE A 71 7.40 11.78 15.35
CA PHE A 71 7.72 10.79 16.38
C PHE A 71 9.23 10.56 16.52
N GLY A 72 9.96 10.46 15.40
CA GLY A 72 11.42 10.32 15.40
C GLY A 72 12.11 11.51 16.04
N ILE A 73 11.71 12.74 15.73
CA ILE A 73 12.29 13.95 16.33
C ILE A 73 11.97 14.01 17.83
N ILE A 74 10.74 13.67 18.24
CA ILE A 74 10.36 13.61 19.67
C ILE A 74 11.27 12.64 20.42
N ILE A 75 11.46 11.41 19.90
CA ILE A 75 12.32 10.40 20.54
C ILE A 75 13.77 10.91 20.68
N LEU A 76 14.31 11.57 19.66
CA LEU A 76 15.67 12.14 19.70
C LEU A 76 15.81 13.25 20.75
N VAL A 77 14.83 14.16 20.83
CA VAL A 77 14.84 15.26 21.81
C VAL A 77 14.75 14.72 23.23
N PHE A 78 13.83 13.79 23.49
CA PHE A 78 13.68 13.17 24.82
C PHE A 78 14.91 12.37 25.22
N GLY A 79 15.48 11.57 24.31
CA GLY A 79 16.71 10.81 24.58
C GLY A 79 17.92 11.71 24.88
N PHE A 80 18.06 12.82 24.14
CA PHE A 80 19.15 13.78 24.36
C PHE A 80 19.01 14.55 25.68
N ALA A 81 17.78 14.95 26.04
CA ALA A 81 17.51 15.59 27.33
C ALA A 81 17.82 14.66 28.51
N TRP A 82 17.53 13.35 28.37
CA TRP A 82 17.83 12.35 29.39
C TRP A 82 19.34 12.11 29.56
N LEU A 83 20.11 12.12 28.47
CA LEU A 83 21.57 11.97 28.51
C LEU A 83 22.30 13.16 29.14
N THR A 84 21.78 14.37 28.94
CA THR A 84 22.45 15.62 29.36
C THR A 84 22.00 16.13 30.73
N GLY A 85 20.95 15.54 31.32
CA GLY A 85 20.42 15.95 32.63
C GLY A 85 19.84 17.36 32.65
N VAL A 86 19.43 17.86 31.49
CA VAL A 86 18.98 19.25 31.31
C VAL A 86 17.56 19.40 31.82
N ASP A 87 17.30 20.46 32.60
CA ASP A 87 15.97 20.79 33.10
C ASP A 87 15.01 21.08 31.95
N ILE A 88 14.12 20.13 31.68
CA ILE A 88 13.15 20.14 30.59
C ILE A 88 12.23 21.35 30.70
N TRP A 89 11.87 21.74 31.93
CA TRP A 89 10.95 22.85 32.20
C TRP A 89 11.50 24.23 31.80
N ALA A 90 12.82 24.44 31.89
CA ALA A 90 13.45 25.69 31.48
C ALA A 90 13.72 25.75 29.97
N ASN A 91 13.87 24.59 29.32
CA ASN A 91 14.36 24.49 27.94
C ASN A 91 13.30 24.04 26.92
N ILE A 92 12.05 23.86 27.36
CA ILE A 92 10.95 23.43 26.48
C ILE A 92 10.73 24.38 25.31
N GLY A 93 10.91 25.70 25.51
CA GLY A 93 10.76 26.72 24.49
C GLY A 93 11.76 26.55 23.32
N PRO A 94 13.08 26.54 23.58
CA PRO A 94 14.10 26.26 22.57
C PRO A 94 13.89 24.94 21.81
N PHE A 95 13.55 23.85 22.50
CA PHE A 95 13.29 22.55 21.84
C PHE A 95 12.07 22.61 20.92
N MET A 96 10.97 23.23 21.36
CA MET A 96 9.77 23.41 20.54
C MET A 96 10.04 24.32 19.34
N ALA A 97 10.83 25.37 19.49
CA ALA A 97 11.21 26.25 18.39
C ALA A 97 12.04 25.51 17.32
N ILE A 98 12.99 24.65 17.73
CA ILE A 98 13.79 23.83 16.82
C ILE A 98 12.90 22.81 16.10
N LEU A 99 12.01 22.12 16.83
CA LEU A 99 11.06 21.16 16.24
C LEU A 99 10.17 21.84 15.17
N VAL A 100 9.54 22.96 15.52
CA VAL A 100 8.68 23.72 14.60
C VAL A 100 9.49 24.22 13.40
N GLY A 101 10.70 24.74 13.62
CA GLY A 101 11.60 25.18 12.56
C GLY A 101 11.95 24.07 11.57
N LEU A 102 12.30 22.88 12.06
CA LEU A 102 12.59 21.72 11.22
C LEU A 102 11.36 21.25 10.41
N LEU A 103 10.17 21.28 11.00
CA LEU A 103 8.93 20.94 10.30
C LEU A 103 8.60 21.93 9.18
N ILE A 104 8.82 23.23 9.41
CA ILE A 104 8.62 24.27 8.38
C ILE A 104 9.60 24.06 7.22
N VAL A 105 10.88 23.80 7.50
CA VAL A 105 11.89 23.56 6.47
C VAL A 105 11.60 22.28 5.68
N ALA A 106 11.28 21.18 6.37
CA ALA A 106 10.91 19.92 5.73
C ALA A 106 9.65 20.08 4.86
N GLY A 107 8.63 20.78 5.35
CA GLY A 107 7.42 21.10 4.60
C GLY A 107 7.68 21.98 3.38
N ALA A 108 8.55 22.98 3.51
CA ALA A 108 8.94 23.86 2.41
C ALA A 108 9.71 23.09 1.32
N ILE A 109 10.68 22.26 1.70
CA ILE A 109 11.46 21.43 0.76
C ILE A 109 10.52 20.45 0.06
N TYR A 110 9.74 19.68 0.82
CA TYR A 110 8.81 18.69 0.25
C TYR A 110 7.77 19.35 -0.67
N GLY A 111 7.25 20.53 -0.28
CA GLY A 111 6.32 21.31 -1.10
C GLY A 111 6.91 21.83 -2.40
N VAL A 112 8.21 22.16 -2.42
CA VAL A 112 8.94 22.57 -3.63
C VAL A 112 9.24 21.35 -4.51
N THR A 113 9.70 20.25 -3.93
CA THR A 113 10.05 19.03 -4.68
C THR A 113 8.82 18.37 -5.32
N ARG A 114 7.64 18.44 -4.68
CA ARG A 114 6.38 17.89 -5.20
C ARG A 114 5.77 18.70 -6.35
N ARG A 115 6.17 19.98 -6.53
CA ARG A 115 5.65 20.84 -7.62
C ARG A 115 6.47 20.75 -8.91
N ARG A 116 7.64 20.10 -8.88
CA ARG A 116 8.39 19.72 -10.09
C ARG A 116 7.96 18.34 -10.54
#